data_AF-A0A554MKJ2-F1
#
_entry.id   AF-A0A554MKJ2-F1
#
_cell.length_a   1.000
_cell.length_b   1.000
_cell.length_c   1.000
_cell.angle_alpha   90.00
_cell.angle_beta   90.00
_cell.angle_gamma   90.00
#
_symmetry.space_group_name_H-M   'P 1'
#
loop_
_entity.id
_entity.type
_entity.pdbx_description
1 polymer ?
#
loop_
_entity_poly.entity_id
_entity_poly.type
_entity_poly.pdbx_seq_one_letter_code
_entity_poly.pdbx_strand_id
1 'polypeptide(L)'
;MAGYEGGPRDPMNFEEAEEYVRRNGKVLPIPPLLGPDHIHCIDSRRTKEGIGYPGGLLGLTTTLFSGVHEDAHAHVGGFKGFAQFLEGLFGGMSAHTDDEHEHDPSGCRGCGHMQSLMTNHSAYGFGSEHAEEVHSYAKGLKTRWREGTPGFNIFQYGGKANPRAVMHVDDPRDGHYISLPPNDGTNQVFVHNRGANHGILGDAVHFILGGLGDVFKSHPKDIYDKHIALTIDKLASDLPHFTVGHDGGKITVN
;
A
#
# COMPACT_ATOMS: atom_id res chain seq x y z
N MET A 1 22.62 4.32 -17.22
CA MET A 1 21.27 3.79 -16.93
C MET A 1 21.07 2.61 -17.86
N ALA A 2 21.04 1.39 -17.34
CA ALA A 2 20.71 0.23 -18.17
C ALA A 2 19.22 0.33 -18.53
N GLY A 3 18.92 0.31 -19.83
CA GLY A 3 17.54 0.31 -20.32
C GLY A 3 16.83 -0.97 -19.87
N TYR A 4 15.54 -0.85 -19.57
CA TYR A 4 14.65 -2.00 -19.43
C TYR A 4 14.68 -2.80 -20.74
N GLU A 5 15.27 -4.00 -20.73
CA GLU A 5 15.21 -4.95 -21.86
C GLU A 5 13.90 -5.76 -21.89
N GLY A 6 13.08 -5.67 -20.85
CA GLY A 6 11.80 -6.37 -20.78
C GLY A 6 10.69 -5.59 -21.49
N GLY A 7 10.48 -5.86 -22.77
CA GLY A 7 9.22 -5.50 -23.44
C GLY A 7 7.99 -6.15 -22.76
N PRO A 8 6.78 -5.95 -23.32
CA PRO A 8 5.59 -6.66 -22.85
C PRO A 8 5.86 -8.17 -22.83
N ARG A 9 5.67 -8.81 -21.69
CA ARG A 9 5.79 -10.26 -21.52
C ARG A 9 4.41 -10.79 -21.18
N ASP A 10 4.12 -12.02 -21.59
CA ASP A 10 2.86 -12.67 -21.28
C ASP A 10 2.64 -12.76 -19.76
N PRO A 11 1.38 -12.85 -19.29
CA PRO A 11 1.09 -13.07 -17.88
C PRO A 11 1.86 -14.27 -17.33
N MET A 12 2.27 -14.17 -16.06
CA MET A 12 3.13 -15.15 -15.40
C MET A 12 2.37 -16.46 -15.20
N ASN A 13 2.93 -17.59 -15.63
CA ASN A 13 2.35 -18.90 -15.31
C ASN A 13 2.76 -19.37 -13.89
N PHE A 14 2.21 -20.51 -13.44
CA PHE A 14 2.48 -21.04 -12.11
C PHE A 14 3.96 -21.39 -11.88
N GLU A 15 4.63 -22.04 -12.84
CA GLU A 15 6.05 -22.41 -12.73
C GLU A 15 6.96 -21.17 -12.64
N GLU A 16 6.66 -20.12 -13.42
CA GLU A 16 7.37 -18.84 -13.35
C GLU A 16 7.15 -18.15 -11.99
N ALA A 17 5.94 -18.25 -11.42
CA ALA A 17 5.62 -17.70 -10.10
C ALA A 17 6.40 -18.42 -9.00
N GLU A 18 6.46 -19.75 -9.04
CA GLU A 18 7.29 -20.56 -8.13
C GLU A 18 8.77 -20.19 -8.24
N GLU A 19 9.29 -20.06 -9.47
CA GLU A 19 10.68 -19.67 -9.68
C GLU A 19 10.96 -18.27 -9.13
N TYR A 20 10.09 -17.30 -9.41
CA TYR A 20 10.19 -15.93 -8.93
C TYR A 20 10.18 -15.88 -7.40
N VAL A 21 9.25 -16.57 -6.74
CA VAL A 21 9.15 -16.60 -5.27
C VAL A 21 10.36 -17.32 -4.66
N ARG A 22 10.82 -18.43 -5.24
CA ARG A 22 12.01 -19.16 -4.78
C ARG A 22 13.28 -18.31 -4.87
N ARG A 23 13.41 -17.49 -5.91
CA ARG A 23 14.58 -16.62 -6.10
C ARG A 23 14.57 -15.40 -5.18
N ASN A 24 13.40 -14.80 -4.97
CA ASN A 24 13.28 -13.47 -4.39
C ASN A 24 12.68 -13.45 -2.98
N GLY A 25 11.95 -14.49 -2.57
CA GLY A 25 11.24 -14.56 -1.29
C GLY A 25 12.16 -14.55 -0.09
N LYS A 26 11.90 -13.65 0.86
CA LYS A 26 12.63 -13.55 2.12
C LYS A 26 11.67 -13.48 3.28
N VAL A 27 12.00 -14.14 4.38
CA VAL A 27 11.32 -13.94 5.68
C VAL A 27 12.08 -12.86 6.43
N LEU A 28 11.41 -11.75 6.72
CA LEU A 28 11.99 -10.60 7.41
C LEU A 28 11.26 -10.37 8.74
N PRO A 29 11.95 -9.91 9.80
CA PRO A 29 11.29 -9.53 11.03
C PRO A 29 10.36 -8.34 10.80
N ILE A 30 9.21 -8.31 11.48
CA ILE A 30 8.36 -7.13 11.53
C ILE A 30 9.12 -6.04 12.32
N PRO A 31 9.35 -4.85 11.73
CA PRO A 31 9.98 -3.76 12.45
C PRO A 31 9.18 -3.39 13.71
N PRO A 32 9.84 -3.07 14.83
CA PRO A 32 9.14 -2.67 16.06
C PRO A 32 8.36 -1.35 15.89
N LEU A 33 8.76 -0.53 14.91
CA LEU A 33 8.06 0.67 14.50
C LEU A 33 7.78 0.56 13.00
N LEU A 34 6.51 0.45 12.65
CA LEU A 34 6.08 0.49 11.26
C LEU A 34 5.93 1.95 10.86
N GLY A 35 6.67 2.34 9.83
CA GLY A 35 6.77 3.74 9.42
C GLY A 35 6.93 3.87 7.92
N PRO A 36 7.17 5.11 7.45
CA PRO A 36 7.22 5.46 6.04
C PRO A 36 8.32 4.71 5.26
N ASP A 37 9.34 4.19 5.95
CA ASP A 37 10.43 3.42 5.34
C ASP A 37 10.10 1.92 5.14
N HIS A 38 9.03 1.42 5.75
CA HIS A 38 8.68 0.00 5.76
C HIS A 38 7.39 -0.33 5.01
N ILE A 39 6.45 0.62 4.95
CA ILE A 39 5.17 0.46 4.24
C ILE A 39 5.22 1.27 2.95
N HIS A 40 5.17 0.54 1.84
CA HIS A 40 5.34 1.07 0.49
C HIS A 40 4.14 0.75 -0.37
N CYS A 41 3.98 1.46 -1.49
CA CYS A 41 2.94 1.11 -2.45
C CYS A 41 3.17 -0.29 -3.04
N ILE A 42 2.09 -0.98 -3.40
CA ILE A 42 2.12 -2.26 -4.15
C ILE A 42 2.62 -2.11 -5.59
N ASP A 43 3.00 -0.89 -6.02
CA ASP A 43 3.33 -0.57 -7.41
C ASP A 43 4.42 -1.50 -7.95
N SER A 44 4.16 -2.08 -9.13
CA SER A 44 5.01 -3.11 -9.73
C SER A 44 6.36 -2.59 -10.22
N ARG A 45 6.58 -1.27 -10.23
CA ARG A 45 7.88 -0.65 -10.55
C ARG A 45 8.81 -0.58 -9.35
N ARG A 46 8.29 -0.77 -8.13
CA ARG A 46 9.08 -0.74 -6.88
C ARG A 46 10.12 -1.87 -6.88
N THR A 47 11.38 -1.51 -6.69
CA THR A 47 12.49 -2.48 -6.58
C THR A 47 12.85 -2.82 -5.13
N LYS A 48 12.45 -1.98 -4.17
CA LYS A 48 12.77 -2.17 -2.75
C LYS A 48 11.87 -3.23 -2.09
N GLU A 49 12.49 -3.94 -1.16
CA GLU A 49 11.83 -4.81 -0.17
C GLU A 49 11.00 -3.98 0.80
N GLY A 50 9.96 -4.60 1.37
CA GLY A 50 9.06 -3.95 2.32
C GLY A 50 7.63 -4.46 2.20
N ILE A 51 6.78 -3.95 3.09
CA ILE A 51 5.38 -4.32 3.18
C ILE A 51 4.60 -3.54 2.11
N GLY A 52 4.04 -4.26 1.14
CA GLY A 52 3.18 -3.69 0.11
C GLY A 52 1.78 -3.38 0.63
N TYR A 53 1.41 -2.10 0.61
CA TYR A 53 0.07 -1.61 0.92
C TYR A 53 -0.41 -0.70 -0.23
N PRO A 54 -1.64 -0.83 -0.76
CA PRO A 54 -2.12 0.05 -1.84
C PRO A 54 -1.99 1.53 -1.46
N GLY A 55 -1.24 2.31 -2.22
CA GLY A 55 -0.98 3.73 -1.88
C GLY A 55 -0.03 3.99 -0.71
N GLY A 56 0.65 2.98 -0.17
CA GLY A 56 1.56 3.12 0.97
C GLY A 56 0.84 3.53 2.25
N LEU A 57 1.52 4.27 3.14
CA LEU A 57 0.91 4.74 4.39
C LEU A 57 -0.29 5.67 4.16
N LEU A 58 -0.32 6.44 3.07
CA LEU A 58 -1.48 7.28 2.76
C LEU A 58 -2.72 6.42 2.45
N GLY A 59 -2.57 5.31 1.73
CA GLY A 59 -3.67 4.40 1.47
C GLY A 59 -4.10 3.62 2.73
N LEU A 60 -3.15 3.26 3.60
CA LEU A 60 -3.46 2.70 4.93
C LEU A 60 -4.28 3.68 5.76
N THR A 61 -3.87 4.95 5.81
CA THR A 61 -4.61 6.03 6.46
C THR A 61 -6.02 6.17 5.92
N THR A 62 -6.19 6.02 4.60
CA THR A 62 -7.51 6.10 3.96
C THR A 62 -8.38 4.88 4.28
N THR A 63 -7.78 3.69 4.40
CA THR A 63 -8.47 2.49 4.87
C THR A 63 -8.98 2.68 6.30
N LEU A 64 -8.11 3.15 7.21
CA LEU A 64 -8.48 3.41 8.60
C LEU A 64 -9.59 4.47 8.68
N PHE A 65 -9.45 5.58 7.96
CA PHE A 65 -10.47 6.63 7.95
C PHE A 65 -11.83 6.14 7.40
N SER A 66 -11.82 5.27 6.39
CA SER A 66 -13.05 4.67 5.86
C SER A 66 -13.78 3.80 6.89
N GLY A 67 -13.08 3.32 7.92
CA GLY A 67 -13.66 2.59 9.05
C GLY A 67 -14.27 3.49 10.11
N VAL A 68 -14.00 4.79 10.08
CA VAL A 68 -14.52 5.75 11.08
C VAL A 68 -16.01 5.99 10.83
N HIS A 69 -16.79 6.07 11.91
CA HIS A 69 -18.20 6.45 11.88
C HIS A 69 -18.36 7.84 11.26
N GLU A 70 -19.36 8.03 10.40
CA GLU A 70 -19.57 9.32 9.71
C GLU A 70 -19.81 10.44 10.74
N ASP A 71 -20.60 10.18 11.78
CA ASP A 71 -20.80 11.10 12.91
C ASP A 71 -19.50 11.46 13.67
N ALA A 72 -18.48 10.60 13.61
CA ALA A 72 -17.19 10.83 14.23
C ALA A 72 -16.21 11.57 13.31
N HIS A 73 -16.50 11.76 12.01
CA HIS A 73 -15.61 12.46 11.07
C HIS A 73 -15.32 13.89 11.54
N ALA A 74 -16.33 14.62 12.03
CA ALA A 74 -16.13 15.96 12.58
C ALA A 74 -15.28 15.94 13.86
N HIS A 75 -15.45 14.92 14.71
CA HIS A 75 -14.70 14.76 15.95
C HIS A 75 -13.20 14.52 15.69
N VAL A 76 -12.87 13.75 14.65
CA VAL A 76 -11.47 13.48 14.26
C VAL A 76 -10.90 14.55 13.32
N GLY A 77 -11.65 15.62 13.03
CA GLY A 77 -11.19 16.73 12.19
C GLY A 77 -11.13 16.42 10.69
N GLY A 78 -12.05 15.59 10.20
CA GLY A 78 -12.08 15.09 8.82
C GLY A 78 -10.92 14.14 8.52
N PHE A 79 -10.69 13.88 7.24
CA PHE A 79 -9.56 13.04 6.82
C PHE A 79 -8.24 13.69 7.21
N LYS A 80 -8.11 15.01 7.04
CA LYS A 80 -6.88 15.73 7.35
C LYS A 80 -6.48 15.62 8.83
N GLY A 81 -7.41 15.88 9.76
CA GLY A 81 -7.13 15.77 11.19
C GLY A 81 -6.76 14.34 11.60
N PHE A 82 -7.47 13.36 11.05
CA PHE A 82 -7.19 11.95 11.27
C PHE A 82 -5.80 11.54 10.73
N ALA A 83 -5.44 11.99 9.52
CA ALA A 83 -4.13 11.73 8.94
C ALA A 83 -3.00 12.36 9.76
N GLN A 84 -3.20 13.59 10.26
CA GLN A 84 -2.23 14.25 11.15
C GLN A 84 -2.06 13.52 12.49
N PHE A 85 -3.13 12.95 13.05
CA PHE A 85 -3.02 12.07 14.21
C PHE A 85 -2.16 10.83 13.90
N LEU A 86 -2.37 10.21 12.74
CA LEU A 86 -1.60 9.04 12.32
C LEU A 86 -0.14 9.33 11.95
N GLU A 87 0.19 10.55 11.52
CA GLU A 87 1.59 10.98 11.36
C GLU A 87 2.38 10.80 12.67
N GLY A 88 1.77 11.11 13.82
CA GLY A 88 2.38 10.90 15.13
C GLY A 88 2.57 9.42 15.47
N LEU A 89 1.62 8.57 15.08
CA LEU A 89 1.66 7.12 15.32
C LEU A 89 2.74 6.43 14.48
N PHE A 90 2.83 6.76 13.20
CA PHE A 90 3.75 6.12 12.24
C PHE A 90 5.10 6.84 12.11
N GLY A 91 5.31 7.94 12.85
CA GLY A 91 6.51 8.76 12.75
C GLY A 91 6.64 9.47 11.40
N GLY A 92 5.52 9.71 10.71
CA GLY A 92 5.47 10.35 9.40
C GLY A 92 4.45 9.73 8.45
N MET A 93 4.64 9.94 7.15
CA MET A 93 3.74 9.46 6.10
C MET A 93 4.49 9.21 4.80
N SER A 94 4.06 8.20 4.04
CA SER A 94 4.63 7.85 2.74
C SER A 94 3.60 7.83 1.62
N ALA A 95 4.05 8.22 0.44
CA ALA A 95 3.35 8.12 -0.83
C ALA A 95 4.36 7.88 -1.97
N HIS A 96 3.90 7.81 -3.21
CA HIS A 96 4.80 7.69 -4.36
C HIS A 96 4.28 8.46 -5.58
N THR A 97 5.22 8.91 -6.40
CA THR A 97 4.99 9.47 -7.73
C THR A 97 5.83 8.69 -8.75
N ASP A 98 5.63 8.95 -10.04
CA ASP A 98 6.46 8.40 -11.10
C ASP A 98 7.12 9.46 -11.99
N ASP A 99 7.97 9.00 -12.91
CA ASP A 99 8.80 9.88 -13.76
C ASP A 99 7.95 10.78 -14.66
N GLU A 100 6.76 10.31 -15.08
CA GLU A 100 5.84 11.10 -15.90
C GLU A 100 5.18 12.24 -15.11
N HIS A 101 5.18 12.14 -13.78
CA HIS A 101 4.46 13.05 -12.88
C HIS A 101 5.34 13.67 -11.79
N GLU A 102 6.66 13.60 -11.89
CA GLU A 102 7.60 14.12 -10.89
C GLU A 102 7.33 15.62 -10.56
N HIS A 103 7.00 16.41 -11.58
CA HIS A 103 6.72 17.85 -11.43
C HIS A 103 5.33 18.18 -10.89
N ASP A 104 4.41 17.20 -10.85
CA ASP A 104 3.06 17.41 -10.30
C ASP A 104 3.13 17.81 -8.82
N PRO A 105 2.25 18.69 -8.31
CA PRO A 105 2.25 19.04 -6.89
C PRO A 105 1.82 17.90 -5.96
N SER A 106 1.16 16.84 -6.45
CA SER A 106 0.67 15.72 -5.64
C SER A 106 1.67 14.58 -5.53
N GLY A 107 1.87 14.10 -4.29
CA GLY A 107 2.73 12.97 -3.96
C GLY A 107 2.18 11.59 -4.33
N CYS A 108 0.98 11.52 -4.91
CA CYS A 108 0.32 10.31 -5.41
C CYS A 108 -0.09 10.44 -6.89
N ARG A 109 0.45 11.42 -7.62
CA ARG A 109 0.21 11.50 -9.06
C ARG A 109 0.94 10.35 -9.76
N GLY A 110 0.23 9.58 -10.58
CA GLY A 110 0.72 8.31 -11.15
C GLY A 110 0.44 7.07 -10.28
N CYS A 111 -0.11 7.24 -9.08
CA CYS A 111 -0.53 6.12 -8.24
C CYS A 111 -1.88 5.56 -8.69
N GLY A 112 -1.87 4.34 -9.23
CA GLY A 112 -3.10 3.65 -9.67
C GLY A 112 -4.14 3.45 -8.55
N HIS A 113 -3.69 3.23 -7.31
CA HIS A 113 -4.58 3.15 -6.15
C HIS A 113 -5.27 4.48 -5.87
N MET A 114 -4.52 5.59 -5.84
CA MET A 114 -5.10 6.93 -5.65
C MET A 114 -6.10 7.26 -6.77
N GLN A 115 -5.81 6.88 -8.01
CA GLN A 115 -6.75 7.05 -9.12
C GLN A 115 -8.04 6.25 -8.87
N SER A 116 -7.94 4.96 -8.52
CA SER A 116 -9.11 4.12 -8.19
C SER A 116 -9.93 4.72 -7.06
N LEU A 117 -9.25 5.19 -6.02
CA LEU A 117 -9.82 5.82 -4.83
C LEU A 117 -10.60 7.10 -5.18
N MET A 118 -10.03 7.98 -5.99
CA MET A 118 -10.69 9.22 -6.45
C MET A 118 -11.90 8.93 -7.34
N THR A 119 -11.81 7.96 -8.24
CA THR A 119 -12.91 7.62 -9.17
C THR A 119 -14.02 6.80 -8.54
N ASN A 120 -13.76 6.11 -7.42
CA ASN A 120 -14.70 5.20 -6.76
C ASN A 120 -14.87 5.49 -5.26
N HIS A 121 -14.73 6.74 -4.82
CA HIS A 121 -14.72 7.12 -3.41
C HIS A 121 -15.90 6.56 -2.58
N SER A 122 -17.10 6.43 -3.15
CA SER A 122 -18.26 5.81 -2.47
C SER A 122 -18.03 4.33 -2.16
N ALA A 123 -17.42 3.58 -3.09
CA ALA A 123 -17.08 2.17 -2.90
C ALA A 123 -15.96 2.00 -1.85
N TYR A 124 -15.05 2.97 -1.74
CA TYR A 124 -14.01 2.99 -0.71
C TYR A 124 -14.55 3.39 0.67
N GLY A 125 -15.73 4.03 0.77
CA GLY A 125 -16.46 4.16 2.03
C GLY A 125 -16.05 5.33 2.93
N PHE A 126 -15.25 6.27 2.43
CA PHE A 126 -14.90 7.51 3.16
C PHE A 126 -15.72 8.73 2.73
N GLY A 127 -16.64 8.63 1.77
CA GLY A 127 -17.50 9.75 1.34
C GLY A 127 -16.87 10.66 0.29
N SER A 128 -17.71 11.25 -0.58
CA SER A 128 -17.26 12.13 -1.68
C SER A 128 -16.65 13.45 -1.19
N GLU A 129 -17.14 13.93 -0.06
CA GLU A 129 -16.74 15.17 0.61
C GLU A 129 -15.29 15.14 1.09
N HIS A 130 -14.75 13.95 1.36
CA HIS A 130 -13.37 13.76 1.82
C HIS A 130 -12.39 13.44 0.67
N ALA A 131 -12.86 13.21 -0.55
CA ALA A 131 -11.98 12.90 -1.69
C ALA A 131 -10.99 14.05 -1.98
N GLU A 132 -11.47 15.30 -1.95
CA GLU A 132 -10.64 16.48 -2.09
C GLU A 132 -9.69 16.67 -0.89
N GLU A 133 -10.08 16.26 0.32
CA GLU A 133 -9.19 16.29 1.48
C GLU A 133 -8.02 15.32 1.32
N VAL A 134 -8.29 14.10 0.86
CA VAL A 134 -7.25 13.10 0.58
C VAL A 134 -6.29 13.63 -0.49
N HIS A 135 -6.83 14.19 -1.58
CA HIS A 135 -6.01 14.74 -2.66
C HIS A 135 -5.18 15.97 -2.22
N SER A 136 -5.78 16.87 -1.44
CA SER A 136 -5.11 18.04 -0.86
C SER A 136 -4.00 17.63 0.11
N TYR A 137 -4.27 16.63 0.95
CA TYR A 137 -3.29 16.09 1.88
C TYR A 137 -2.10 15.44 1.13
N ALA A 138 -2.35 14.73 0.04
CA ALA A 138 -1.29 14.17 -0.82
C ALA A 138 -0.39 15.26 -1.44
N LYS A 139 -0.93 16.44 -1.76
CA LYS A 139 -0.13 17.61 -2.18
C LYS A 139 0.72 18.14 -1.03
N GLY A 140 0.12 18.30 0.15
CA GLY A 140 0.84 18.74 1.36
C GLY A 140 1.97 17.78 1.75
N LEU A 141 1.80 16.48 1.52
CA LEU A 141 2.84 15.48 1.75
C LEU A 141 4.06 15.70 0.83
N LYS A 142 3.85 15.98 -0.46
CA LYS A 142 4.95 16.27 -1.40
C LYS A 142 5.68 17.57 -1.06
N THR A 143 4.96 18.60 -0.60
CA THR A 143 5.57 19.83 -0.09
C THR A 143 6.49 19.55 1.10
N ARG A 144 5.99 18.83 2.12
CA ARG A 144 6.78 18.49 3.32
C ARG A 144 8.01 17.65 3.02
N TRP A 145 7.89 16.70 2.07
CA TRP A 145 9.03 15.93 1.57
C TRP A 145 10.08 16.82 0.88
N ARG A 146 9.66 17.74 0.00
CA ARG A 146 10.58 18.69 -0.67
C ARG A 146 11.26 19.64 0.33
N GLU A 147 10.59 19.99 1.41
CA GLU A 147 11.14 20.79 2.51
C GLU A 147 12.08 19.99 3.43
N GLY A 148 12.22 18.67 3.22
CA GLY A 148 13.07 17.82 4.04
C GLY A 148 12.51 17.53 5.43
N THR A 149 11.19 17.59 5.60
CA THR A 149 10.55 17.30 6.89
C THR A 149 10.80 15.83 7.26
N PRO A 150 11.40 15.54 8.44
CA PRO A 150 11.67 14.16 8.86
C PRO A 150 10.39 13.30 8.87
N GLY A 151 10.49 12.06 8.39
CA GLY A 151 9.37 11.11 8.34
C GLY A 151 8.43 11.25 7.13
N PHE A 152 8.58 12.27 6.29
CA PHE A 152 7.75 12.42 5.09
C PHE A 152 8.50 11.98 3.85
N ASN A 153 8.01 10.92 3.20
CA ASN A 153 8.68 10.29 2.07
C ASN A 153 7.77 10.25 0.83
N ILE A 154 8.28 10.76 -0.29
CA ILE A 154 7.77 10.47 -1.63
C ILE A 154 8.72 9.53 -2.33
N PHE A 155 8.26 8.31 -2.62
CA PHE A 155 9.02 7.39 -3.46
C PHE A 155 8.87 7.77 -4.93
N GLN A 156 9.99 7.82 -5.65
CA GLN A 156 10.03 8.01 -7.10
C GLN A 156 10.12 6.63 -7.76
N TYR A 157 9.12 6.26 -8.56
CA TYR A 157 9.11 5.00 -9.29
C TYR A 157 9.35 5.24 -10.79
N GLY A 158 10.44 4.64 -11.28
CA GLY A 158 10.87 4.84 -12.66
C GLY A 158 10.44 3.74 -13.62
N GLY A 159 10.36 4.11 -14.89
CA GLY A 159 10.00 3.21 -15.99
C GLY A 159 8.49 2.94 -16.11
N LYS A 160 8.14 2.10 -17.08
CA LYS A 160 6.75 1.71 -17.36
C LYS A 160 6.31 0.55 -16.47
N ALA A 161 5.09 0.62 -15.97
CA ALA A 161 4.45 -0.50 -15.29
C ALA A 161 4.09 -1.58 -16.32
N ASN A 162 4.57 -2.80 -16.09
CA ASN A 162 4.26 -3.98 -16.90
C ASN A 162 4.09 -5.22 -16.00
N PRO A 163 3.16 -5.17 -15.03
CA PRO A 163 2.93 -6.27 -14.10
C PRO A 163 2.45 -7.53 -14.83
N ARG A 164 2.97 -8.69 -14.45
CA ARG A 164 2.65 -10.01 -15.03
C ARG A 164 1.75 -10.87 -14.14
N ALA A 165 1.61 -10.52 -12.87
CA ALA A 165 0.80 -11.23 -11.87
C ALA A 165 0.49 -10.38 -10.65
N VAL A 166 -0.45 -10.88 -9.84
CA VAL A 166 -0.73 -10.39 -8.48
C VAL A 166 -0.33 -11.46 -7.47
N MET A 167 0.56 -11.10 -6.55
CA MET A 167 1.03 -11.94 -5.45
C MET A 167 0.32 -11.55 -4.16
N HIS A 168 -0.50 -12.47 -3.64
CA HIS A 168 -1.21 -12.36 -2.38
C HIS A 168 -0.36 -13.02 -1.30
N VAL A 169 0.37 -12.25 -0.52
CA VAL A 169 1.22 -12.81 0.54
C VAL A 169 0.37 -12.99 1.81
N ASP A 170 0.15 -14.25 2.18
CA ASP A 170 -0.61 -14.66 3.36
C ASP A 170 0.32 -15.31 4.38
N ASP A 171 0.98 -14.46 5.17
CA ASP A 171 1.92 -14.85 6.20
C ASP A 171 1.25 -14.90 7.60
N PRO A 172 1.35 -16.01 8.36
CA PRO A 172 0.92 -16.03 9.75
C PRO A 172 1.81 -15.10 10.58
N ARG A 173 1.18 -14.24 11.37
CA ARG A 173 1.86 -13.15 12.09
C ARG A 173 2.60 -13.65 13.33
N ASP A 174 3.76 -14.28 13.11
CA ASP A 174 4.68 -14.73 14.17
C ASP A 174 5.93 -13.82 14.26
N GLY A 175 5.71 -12.50 14.29
CA GLY A 175 6.78 -11.49 14.38
C GLY A 175 7.63 -11.34 13.10
N HIS A 176 7.26 -12.02 12.01
CA HIS A 176 7.91 -11.97 10.72
C HIS A 176 6.89 -11.76 9.59
N TYR A 177 7.38 -11.39 8.41
CA TYR A 177 6.58 -11.34 7.18
C TYR A 177 7.39 -11.83 5.97
N ILE A 178 6.70 -12.28 4.93
CA ILE A 178 7.33 -12.63 3.65
C ILE A 178 7.44 -11.37 2.79
N SER A 179 8.66 -10.98 2.42
CA SER A 179 8.93 -9.89 1.48
C SER A 179 9.22 -10.43 0.09
N LEU A 180 8.58 -9.83 -0.91
CA LEU A 180 8.89 -9.99 -2.32
C LEU A 180 9.12 -8.60 -2.95
N PRO A 181 10.17 -8.41 -3.76
CA PRO A 181 10.39 -7.17 -4.48
C PRO A 181 9.41 -7.09 -5.66
N PRO A 182 8.52 -6.08 -5.76
CA PRO A 182 7.57 -5.99 -6.87
C PRO A 182 8.23 -5.99 -8.26
N ASN A 183 9.51 -5.61 -8.34
CA ASN A 183 10.34 -5.69 -9.52
C ASN A 183 11.71 -6.28 -9.21
N ASP A 184 12.06 -7.41 -9.85
CA ASP A 184 13.38 -8.04 -9.72
C ASP A 184 14.34 -7.71 -10.89
N GLY A 185 13.98 -6.71 -11.71
CA GLY A 185 14.67 -6.32 -12.93
C GLY A 185 14.23 -7.09 -14.16
N THR A 186 13.56 -8.24 -14.00
CA THR A 186 13.06 -9.09 -15.09
C THR A 186 11.54 -9.21 -15.08
N ASN A 187 10.95 -9.39 -13.91
CA ASN A 187 9.52 -9.52 -13.69
C ASN A 187 9.04 -8.36 -12.84
N GLN A 188 7.90 -7.79 -13.25
CA GLN A 188 7.12 -6.90 -12.43
C GLN A 188 5.86 -7.64 -11.98
N VAL A 189 5.51 -7.54 -10.70
CA VAL A 189 4.30 -8.11 -10.10
C VAL A 189 3.72 -7.13 -9.10
N PHE A 190 2.41 -7.17 -8.89
CA PHE A 190 1.82 -6.51 -7.73
C PHE A 190 2.03 -7.41 -6.52
N VAL A 191 2.56 -6.87 -5.42
CA VAL A 191 2.75 -7.61 -4.16
C VAL A 191 1.98 -6.89 -3.07
N HIS A 192 1.05 -7.59 -2.43
CA HIS A 192 0.42 -7.08 -1.21
C HIS A 192 0.52 -8.12 -0.09
N ASN A 193 0.84 -7.62 1.11
CA ASN A 193 1.11 -8.43 2.29
C ASN A 193 -0.13 -8.54 3.16
N ARG A 194 -1.11 -9.34 2.74
CA ARG A 194 -2.43 -9.42 3.39
C ARG A 194 -2.31 -9.75 4.88
N GLY A 195 -1.55 -10.80 5.22
CA GLY A 195 -1.34 -11.23 6.60
C GLY A 195 -0.71 -10.14 7.47
N ALA A 196 0.43 -9.60 7.03
CA ALA A 196 1.08 -8.48 7.71
C ALA A 196 0.14 -7.27 7.85
N ASN A 197 -0.46 -6.79 6.74
CA ASN A 197 -1.33 -5.60 6.71
C ASN A 197 -2.54 -5.74 7.62
N HIS A 198 -3.16 -6.92 7.69
CA HIS A 198 -4.23 -7.20 8.65
C HIS A 198 -3.75 -6.98 10.09
N GLY A 199 -2.55 -7.48 10.40
CA GLY A 199 -1.89 -7.23 11.68
C GLY A 199 -1.68 -5.75 11.97
N ILE A 200 -1.11 -5.00 11.01
CA ILE A 200 -0.85 -3.55 11.15
C ILE A 200 -2.16 -2.80 11.45
N LEU A 201 -3.22 -3.11 10.71
CA LEU A 201 -4.53 -2.50 10.91
C LEU A 201 -5.12 -2.85 12.29
N GLY A 202 -4.94 -4.08 12.76
CA GLY A 202 -5.35 -4.48 14.12
C GLY A 202 -4.64 -3.68 15.20
N ASP A 203 -3.32 -3.54 15.10
CA ASP A 203 -2.54 -2.77 16.08
C ASP A 203 -2.91 -1.27 16.03
N ALA A 204 -3.02 -0.70 14.83
CA ALA A 204 -3.39 0.71 14.64
C ALA A 204 -4.76 1.02 15.26
N VAL A 205 -5.75 0.12 15.13
CA VAL A 205 -7.06 0.27 15.78
C VAL A 205 -6.90 0.37 17.30
N HIS A 206 -6.10 -0.49 17.93
CA HIS A 206 -5.90 -0.42 19.38
C HIS A 206 -5.32 0.93 19.83
N PHE A 207 -4.36 1.48 19.09
CA PHE A 207 -3.81 2.81 19.38
C PHE A 207 -4.83 3.93 19.16
N ILE A 208 -5.60 3.86 18.08
CA ILE A 208 -6.62 4.85 17.75
C ILE A 208 -7.73 4.84 18.80
N LEU A 209 -8.21 3.67 19.23
CA LEU A 209 -9.20 3.56 20.29
C LEU A 209 -8.70 4.17 21.61
N GLY A 210 -7.41 4.01 21.92
CA GLY A 210 -6.79 4.62 23.09
C GLY A 210 -6.66 6.15 23.03
N GLY A 211 -6.54 6.72 21.81
CA GLY A 211 -6.36 8.16 21.61
C GLY A 211 -7.64 8.93 21.28
N LEU A 212 -8.53 8.34 20.48
CA LEU A 212 -9.72 8.96 19.91
C LEU A 212 -11.03 8.33 20.41
N GLY A 213 -10.97 7.26 21.20
CA GLY A 213 -12.14 6.54 21.68
C GLY A 213 -12.75 5.62 20.61
N ASP A 214 -13.98 5.15 20.87
CA ASP A 214 -14.70 4.25 19.97
C ASP A 214 -15.26 5.00 18.75
N VAL A 215 -14.41 5.12 17.72
CA VAL A 215 -14.72 5.86 16.50
C VAL A 215 -14.99 4.96 15.30
N PHE A 216 -14.76 3.65 15.40
CA PHE A 216 -14.85 2.73 14.26
C PHE A 216 -16.25 2.10 14.15
N LYS A 217 -16.85 2.14 12.95
CA LYS A 217 -18.10 1.42 12.63
C LYS A 217 -17.87 0.04 12.04
N SER A 218 -16.67 -0.24 11.55
CA SER A 218 -16.34 -1.49 10.86
C SER A 218 -14.88 -1.83 11.09
N HIS A 219 -14.57 -3.12 11.11
CA HIS A 219 -13.20 -3.56 11.32
C HIS A 219 -12.34 -3.17 10.09
N PRO A 220 -11.25 -2.38 10.23
CA PRO A 220 -10.48 -1.90 9.09
C PRO A 220 -9.86 -3.00 8.20
N LYS A 221 -9.72 -4.22 8.71
CA LYS A 221 -9.31 -5.41 7.93
C LYS A 221 -10.30 -5.73 6.79
N ASP A 222 -11.60 -5.68 7.06
CA ASP A 222 -12.63 -5.97 6.04
C ASP A 222 -12.65 -4.88 4.97
N ILE A 223 -12.41 -3.64 5.40
CA ILE A 223 -12.28 -2.49 4.51
C ILE A 223 -11.04 -2.62 3.64
N TYR A 224 -9.91 -3.04 4.22
CA TYR A 224 -8.68 -3.29 3.48
C TYR A 224 -8.88 -4.35 2.39
N ASP A 225 -9.47 -5.50 2.72
CA ASP A 225 -9.75 -6.57 1.76
C ASP A 225 -10.65 -6.07 0.61
N LYS A 226 -11.61 -5.17 0.91
CA LYS A 226 -12.40 -4.49 -0.12
C LYS A 226 -11.57 -3.52 -0.96
N HIS A 227 -10.74 -2.68 -0.34
CA HIS A 227 -9.91 -1.67 -1.02
C HIS A 227 -8.87 -2.30 -1.95
N ILE A 228 -8.23 -3.40 -1.52
CA ILE A 228 -7.28 -4.14 -2.36
C ILE A 228 -7.99 -4.77 -3.56
N ALA A 229 -9.17 -5.37 -3.37
CA ALA A 229 -9.96 -5.91 -4.48
C ALA A 229 -10.32 -4.83 -5.50
N LEU A 230 -10.85 -3.69 -5.06
CA LEU A 230 -11.16 -2.54 -5.93
C LEU A 230 -9.93 -1.97 -6.64
N THR A 231 -8.76 -2.05 -6.01
CA THR A 231 -7.50 -1.61 -6.62
C THR A 231 -7.05 -2.60 -7.69
N ILE A 232 -7.08 -3.90 -7.38
CA ILE A 232 -6.66 -4.97 -8.30
C ILE A 232 -7.61 -5.02 -9.51
N ASP A 233 -8.93 -4.97 -9.31
CA ASP A 233 -9.90 -4.95 -10.41
C ASP A 233 -9.63 -3.80 -11.39
N LYS A 234 -9.12 -2.67 -10.89
CA LYS A 234 -8.77 -1.51 -11.72
C LYS A 234 -7.43 -1.65 -12.44
N LEU A 235 -6.45 -2.29 -11.81
CA LEU A 235 -5.05 -2.28 -12.26
C LEU A 235 -4.60 -3.59 -12.92
N ALA A 236 -5.31 -4.69 -12.68
CA ALA A 236 -4.79 -6.04 -12.89
C ALA A 236 -5.89 -7.10 -13.14
N SER A 237 -7.10 -6.70 -13.61
CA SER A 237 -8.24 -7.63 -13.77
C SER A 237 -7.94 -8.89 -14.57
N ASP A 238 -7.01 -8.80 -15.52
CA ASP A 238 -6.69 -9.89 -16.45
C ASP A 238 -5.38 -10.61 -16.09
N LEU A 239 -4.78 -10.28 -14.95
CA LEU A 239 -3.54 -10.91 -14.50
C LEU A 239 -3.83 -12.16 -13.64
N PRO A 240 -2.97 -13.19 -13.69
CA PRO A 240 -3.05 -14.34 -12.81
C PRO A 240 -2.75 -13.93 -11.36
N HIS A 241 -3.47 -14.55 -10.44
CA HIS A 241 -3.34 -14.33 -9.00
C HIS A 241 -2.72 -15.58 -8.37
N PHE A 242 -1.71 -15.37 -7.52
CA PHE A 242 -1.03 -16.43 -6.79
C PHE A 242 -0.99 -16.11 -5.31
N THR A 243 -1.21 -17.13 -4.48
CA THR A 243 -1.07 -17.00 -3.03
C THR A 243 0.32 -17.44 -2.61
N VAL A 244 1.04 -16.57 -1.89
CA VAL A 244 2.36 -16.88 -1.35
C VAL A 244 2.24 -17.06 0.15
N GLY A 245 2.62 -18.23 0.63
CA GLY A 245 2.50 -18.59 2.04
C GLY A 245 3.76 -19.24 2.58
N HIS A 246 3.63 -19.81 3.78
CA HIS A 246 4.68 -20.56 4.43
C HIS A 246 4.19 -21.96 4.78
N ASP A 247 4.84 -22.99 4.25
CA ASP A 247 4.59 -24.40 4.59
C ASP A 247 5.90 -25.08 4.99
N GLY A 248 5.92 -25.67 6.18
CA GLY A 248 7.04 -26.48 6.67
C GLY A 248 8.42 -25.79 6.68
N GLY A 249 8.48 -24.47 6.88
CA GLY A 249 9.75 -23.71 6.86
C GLY A 249 10.12 -23.13 5.51
N LYS A 250 9.26 -23.28 4.49
CA LYS A 250 9.53 -22.85 3.11
C LYS A 250 8.44 -21.91 2.63
N ILE A 251 8.85 -20.93 1.83
CA ILE A 251 7.92 -20.05 1.11
C ILE A 251 7.38 -20.83 -0.10
N THR A 252 6.06 -20.90 -0.24
CA THR A 252 5.37 -21.67 -1.29
C THR A 252 4.41 -20.80 -2.08
N VAL A 253 4.05 -21.26 -3.29
CA VAL A 253 3.04 -20.65 -4.15
C VAL A 253 1.86 -21.61 -4.28
N ASN A 254 0.64 -21.11 -4.09
CA ASN A 254 -0.62 -21.85 -4.24
C ASN A 254 -1.58 -21.11 -5.19
#